data_AF-A0A957G723-F1
#
_entry.id   AF-A0A957G723-F1
#
_cell.length_a   1.000
_cell.length_b   1.000
_cell.length_c   1.000
_cell.angle_alpha   90.00
_cell.angle_beta   90.00
_cell.angle_gamma   90.00
#
_symmetry.space_group_name_H-M   'P 1'
#
loop_
_entity.id
_entity.type
_entity.pdbx_description
1 polymer ?
#
loop_
_entity_poly.entity_id
_entity_poly.type
_entity_poly.pdbx_seq_one_letter_code
_entity_poly.pdbx_strand_id
1 'polypeptide(L)'
;MAQYTERVQTVLTRTQYEYLRKLADEEHKPISKLIREAIEEFYFVQIEKDRRRQALANLLALDAPVADWPEMEAEIERGVMDE
;
A
#
# COMPACT_ATOMS: atom_id res chain seq x y z
N MET A 1 -11.61 -10.88 9.33
CA MET A 1 -10.91 -10.23 10.48
C MET A 1 -9.43 -10.25 10.19
N ALA A 2 -8.71 -9.14 10.40
CA ALA A 2 -7.26 -9.13 10.23
C ALA A 2 -6.60 -10.07 11.26
N GLN A 3 -5.65 -10.90 10.81
CA GLN A 3 -4.87 -11.79 11.67
C GLN A 3 -3.63 -11.04 12.14
N TYR A 4 -3.56 -10.72 13.44
CA TYR A 4 -2.41 -10.05 14.04
C TYR A 4 -1.44 -11.10 14.59
N THR A 5 -0.24 -11.21 14.02
CA THR A 5 0.76 -12.22 14.42
C THR A 5 1.87 -11.65 15.30
N GLU A 6 2.23 -10.38 15.11
CA GLU A 6 3.36 -9.74 15.79
C GLU A 6 2.92 -8.77 16.89
N ARG A 7 3.73 -8.67 17.96
CA ARG A 7 3.52 -7.72 19.07
C ARG A 7 4.62 -6.68 19.11
N VAL A 8 4.23 -5.41 19.12
CA VAL A 8 5.10 -4.26 19.39
C VAL A 8 4.72 -3.64 20.74
N GLN A 9 5.70 -3.28 21.56
CA GLN A 9 5.49 -2.61 22.84
C GLN A 9 6.25 -1.28 22.85
N THR A 10 5.60 -0.22 23.34
CA THR A 10 6.22 1.08 23.55
C THR A 10 5.66 1.71 24.82
N VAL A 11 6.45 2.53 25.49
CA VAL A 11 6.03 3.24 26.72
C VAL A 11 5.58 4.64 26.34
N LEU A 12 4.39 5.02 26.79
CA LEU A 12 3.83 6.34 26.54
C LEU A 12 3.95 7.21 27.80
N THR A 13 4.03 8.53 27.59
CA THR A 13 3.79 9.48 28.67
C THR A 13 2.35 9.36 29.17
N ARG A 14 2.12 9.78 30.41
CA ARG A 14 0.78 9.78 31.01
C ARG A 14 -0.23 10.57 30.16
N THR A 15 0.16 11.75 29.69
CA THR A 15 -0.68 12.62 28.86
C THR A 15 -1.05 11.96 27.53
N GLN A 16 -0.08 11.33 26.85
CA GLN A 16 -0.35 10.60 25.60
C GLN A 16 -1.36 9.46 25.82
N TYR A 17 -1.19 8.71 26.91
CA TYR A 17 -2.10 7.62 27.24
C TYR A 17 -3.52 8.12 27.59
N GLU A 18 -3.63 9.19 28.36
CA GLU A 18 -4.93 9.81 28.71
C GLU A 18 -5.68 10.30 27.46
N TYR A 19 -4.97 10.91 26.51
CA TYR A 19 -5.57 11.34 25.23
C TYR A 19 -6.01 10.15 24.37
N LEU A 20 -5.19 9.11 24.24
CA LEU A 20 -5.57 7.90 23.50
C LEU A 20 -6.76 7.19 24.14
N ARG A 21 -6.83 7.16 25.48
CA ARG A 21 -7.95 6.57 26.19
C ARG A 21 -9.25 7.34 25.94
N LYS A 22 -9.19 8.68 26.03
CA LYS A 22 -10.36 9.52 25.72
C LYS A 22 -10.85 9.29 24.30
N LEU A 23 -9.94 9.25 23.32
CA LEU A 23 -10.29 9.01 21.92
C LEU A 23 -10.89 7.61 21.71
N ALA A 24 -10.33 6.60 22.38
CA ALA A 24 -10.84 5.22 22.34
C ALA A 24 -12.29 5.13 22.86
N ASP A 25 -12.56 5.84 23.95
CA ASP A 25 -13.91 5.91 24.55
C ASP A 25 -14.89 6.66 23.62
N GLU A 26 -14.48 7.78 23.03
CA GLU A 26 -15.30 8.57 22.09
C GLU A 26 -15.62 7.78 20.80
N GLU A 27 -14.62 7.10 20.22
CA GLU A 27 -14.79 6.33 18.99
C GLU A 27 -15.34 4.91 19.20
N HIS A 28 -15.53 4.49 20.46
CA HIS A 28 -15.93 3.13 20.82
C HIS A 28 -14.99 2.06 20.21
N LYS A 29 -13.69 2.36 20.19
CA LYS A 29 -12.65 1.50 19.63
C LYS A 29 -11.62 1.16 20.71
N PRO A 30 -11.06 -0.05 20.73
CA PRO A 30 -9.91 -0.33 21.60
C PRO A 30 -8.70 0.51 21.16
N ILE A 31 -7.89 0.97 22.11
CA ILE A 31 -6.66 1.74 21.86
C ILE A 31 -5.77 1.05 20.81
N SER A 32 -5.68 -0.28 20.85
CA SER A 32 -4.88 -1.04 19.88
C SER A 32 -5.35 -0.86 18.43
N LYS A 33 -6.65 -0.63 18.19
CA LYS A 33 -7.18 -0.33 16.86
C LYS A 33 -6.78 1.07 16.42
N LEU A 34 -6.90 2.07 17.30
CA LEU A 34 -6.46 3.45 17.00
C LEU A 34 -4.97 3.51 16.65
N ILE A 35 -4.13 2.82 17.41
CA ILE A 35 -2.69 2.77 17.14
C ILE A 35 -2.41 2.13 15.78
N ARG A 36 -3.10 1.03 15.44
CA ARG A 36 -2.92 0.38 14.14
C ARG A 36 -3.37 1.27 12.98
N GLU A 37 -4.54 1.90 13.10
CA GLU A 37 -5.06 2.85 12.11
C GLU A 37 -4.07 4.01 11.89
N ALA A 38 -3.53 4.59 12.98
CA ALA A 38 -2.52 5.63 12.88
C ALA A 38 -1.22 5.13 12.21
N ILE A 39 -0.74 3.93 12.54
CA ILE A 39 0.46 3.37 11.90
C ILE A 39 0.24 3.21 10.38
N GLU A 40 -0.91 2.69 9.97
CA GLU A 40 -1.26 2.53 8.56
C GLU A 40 -1.29 3.87 7.83
N GLU A 41 -1.98 4.87 8.41
CA GLU A 41 -2.16 6.19 7.81
C GLU A 41 -0.84 6.97 7.71
N PHE A 42 -0.04 7.00 8.78
CA PHE A 42 1.17 7.83 8.84
C PHE A 42 2.38 7.18 8.19
N TYR A 43 2.56 5.86 8.31
CA TYR A 43 3.78 5.19 7.83
C TYR A 43 3.54 4.37 6.56
N PHE A 44 2.47 3.59 6.49
CA PHE A 44 2.34 2.58 5.43
C PHE A 44 1.87 3.17 4.11
N VAL A 45 0.97 4.16 4.13
CA VAL A 45 0.52 4.85 2.90
C VAL A 45 1.71 5.39 2.10
N GLN A 46 2.70 5.97 2.79
CA GLN A 46 3.88 6.52 2.12
C GLN A 46 4.81 5.42 1.62
N ILE A 47 5.08 4.40 2.43
CA ILE A 47 5.91 3.24 2.05
C ILE A 47 5.33 2.52 0.84
N GLU A 48 4.02 2.31 0.78
CA GLU A 48 3.37 1.67 -0.35
C GLU A 48 3.48 2.50 -1.63
N LYS A 49 3.27 3.82 -1.54
CA LYS A 49 3.43 4.72 -2.68
C LYS A 49 4.85 4.65 -3.24
N ASP A 50 5.85 4.68 -2.38
CA ASP A 50 7.25 4.64 -2.79
C ASP A 50 7.62 3.27 -3.37
N ARG A 51 7.10 2.17 -2.81
CA ARG A 51 7.22 0.83 -3.40
C ARG A 51 6.60 0.74 -4.79
N ARG A 52 5.42 1.31 -5.00
CA ARG A 52 4.76 1.34 -6.33
C ARG A 52 5.55 2.18 -7.33
N ARG A 53 6.07 3.34 -6.92
CA ARG A 53 6.96 4.17 -7.76
C ARG A 53 8.22 3.43 -8.17
N GLN A 54 8.84 2.71 -7.24
CA GLN A 54 10.02 1.90 -7.56
C GLN A 54 9.69 0.77 -8.55
N ALA A 55 8.57 0.08 -8.35
CA ALA A 55 8.12 -0.95 -9.29
C ALA A 55 7.87 -0.37 -10.70
N LEU A 56 7.22 0.80 -10.80
CA LEU A 56 7.04 1.49 -12.07
C LEU A 56 8.38 1.89 -12.70
N ALA A 57 9.31 2.46 -11.92
CA ALA A 57 10.63 2.81 -12.41
C ALA A 57 11.39 1.57 -12.95
N ASN A 58 11.28 0.44 -12.26
CA ASN A 58 11.87 -0.81 -12.73
C ASN A 58 11.23 -1.29 -14.04
N LEU A 59 9.90 -1.20 -14.17
CA LEU A 59 9.18 -1.56 -15.41
C LEU A 59 9.56 -0.67 -16.59
N LEU A 60 9.75 0.63 -16.36
CA LEU A 60 10.20 1.55 -17.40
C LEU A 60 11.68 1.33 -17.76
N ALA A 61 12.51 0.98 -16.78
CA ALA A 61 13.92 0.69 -16.99
C ALA A 61 14.18 -0.64 -17.69
N LEU A 62 13.17 -1.51 -17.79
CA LEU A 62 13.28 -2.77 -18.54
C LEU A 62 13.48 -2.54 -20.05
N ASP A 63 13.32 -1.31 -20.55
CA ASP A 63 13.50 -0.89 -21.96
C ASP A 63 13.02 -1.99 -22.91
N ALA A 64 11.83 -2.52 -22.61
CA ALA A 64 11.34 -3.72 -23.24
C ALA A 64 11.18 -3.43 -24.73
N PRO A 65 11.70 -4.30 -25.63
CA PRO A 65 11.62 -4.08 -27.06
C PRO A 65 10.17 -4.25 -27.49
N VAL A 66 9.43 -3.15 -27.46
CA VAL A 66 8.10 -3.04 -28.03
C VAL A 66 8.24 -2.40 -29.40
N ALA A 67 7.70 -3.08 -30.41
CA ALA A 67 7.58 -2.50 -31.74
C ALA A 67 6.65 -1.27 -31.71
N ASP A 68 6.74 -0.41 -32.72
CA ASP A 68 5.83 0.73 -32.82
C ASP A 68 4.38 0.23 -32.90
N TRP A 69 3.45 1.01 -32.32
CA TRP A 69 2.03 0.63 -32.22
C TRP A 69 1.42 0.08 -33.53
N PRO A 70 1.67 0.67 -34.72
CA PRO A 70 1.12 0.15 -35.98
C PRO A 70 1.63 -1.26 -36.35
N GLU A 71 2.86 -1.61 -35.96
CA GLU A 71 3.43 -2.94 -36.21
C GLU A 71 2.80 -3.98 -35.27
N MET A 72 2.65 -3.63 -34.00
CA MET A 72 1.96 -4.48 -33.02
C MET A 72 0.49 -4.71 -33.38
N GLU A 73 -0.21 -3.66 -33.83
CA GLU A 73 -1.61 -3.76 -34.25
C GLU A 73 -1.77 -4.74 -35.43
N ALA A 74 -0.89 -4.64 -36.43
CA ALA A 74 -0.88 -5.56 -37.56
C ALA A 74 -0.53 -7.01 -37.18
N GLU A 75 0.31 -7.25 -36.17
CA GLU A 75 0.58 -8.59 -35.64
C GLU A 75 -0.62 -9.18 -34.91
N ILE A 76 -1.33 -8.38 -34.10
CA ILE A 76 -2.54 -8.81 -33.39
C ILE A 76 -3.64 -9.16 -34.37
N GLU A 77 -3.90 -8.32 -35.37
CA GLU A 77 -4.91 -8.58 -36.40
C GLU A 77 -4.62 -9.84 -37.20
N ARG A 78 -3.34 -10.09 -37.53
CA ARG A 78 -2.92 -11.33 -38.21
C ARG A 78 -3.13 -12.56 -37.34
N GLY A 79 -2.74 -12.50 -36.06
CA GLY A 79 -2.96 -13.61 -35.11
C GLY A 79 -4.44 -13.95 -34.87
N VAL A 80 -5.35 -12.99 -35.07
CA VAL A 80 -6.81 -13.19 -34.97
C VAL A 80 -7.40 -13.84 -36.23
N MET A 81 -6.74 -13.76 -37.38
CA MET A 81 -7.23 -14.33 -38.65
C MET A 81 -6.71 -15.75 -38.95
N ASP A 82 -5.76 -16.27 -38.15
CA ASP A 82 -5.17 -17.60 -38.32
C ASP A 82 -5.81 -18.69 -37.42
N GLU A 83 -7.00 -18.44 -36.84
CA GLU A 83 -7.92 -19.45 -36.24
C GLU A 83 -9.20 -19.63 -37.07
#